data_AF-A0A0F9VWT3-F1
#
_entry.id   AF-A0A0F9VWT3-F1
#
_cell.length_a   1.000
_cell.length_b   1.000
_cell.length_c   1.000
_cell.angle_alpha   90.00
_cell.angle_beta   90.00
_cell.angle_gamma   90.00
#
_symmetry.space_group_name_H-M   'P 1'
#
loop_
_entity.id
_entity.type
_entity.pdbx_description
1 polymer ?
#
loop_
_entity_poly.entity_id
_entity_poly.type
_entity_poly.pdbx_seq_one_letter_code
_entity_poly.pdbx_strand_id
1 'polypeptide(L)'
;MTVTLFLPIPPSLNNAYVNVPGLGRVRSKAYNQWLTEAAWRLKIQRATQPTCFKGEVVVDLTVERKRKGVGDIDNRIKPVLDLLTKYGIIEDDSHVQQVTARWGETTTVRVSAAER
;
A
#
# COMPACT_ATOMS: atom_id res chain seq x y z
N MET A 1 7.16 -14.53 -10.98
CA MET A 1 6.31 -13.48 -11.59
C MET A 1 6.38 -12.25 -10.71
N THR A 2 6.46 -11.05 -11.30
CA THR A 2 6.63 -9.80 -10.56
C THR A 2 5.84 -8.68 -11.24
N VAL A 3 5.17 -7.83 -10.46
CA VAL A 3 4.49 -6.61 -10.92
C VAL A 3 5.08 -5.41 -10.21
N THR A 4 5.18 -4.26 -10.88
CA THR A 4 5.54 -2.99 -10.25
C THR A 4 4.40 -1.99 -10.42
N LEU A 5 3.93 -1.44 -9.31
CA LEU A 5 2.82 -0.51 -9.24
C LEU A 5 3.32 0.86 -8.77
N PHE A 6 2.81 1.92 -9.39
CA PHE A 6 3.02 3.30 -9.00
C PHE A 6 1.81 3.79 -8.22
N LEU A 7 2.02 4.16 -6.96
CA LEU A 7 0.96 4.59 -6.05
C LEU A 7 1.22 6.03 -5.58
N PRO A 8 0.20 6.79 -5.16
CA PRO A 8 0.45 8.02 -4.41
C PRO A 8 1.02 7.69 -3.03
N ILE A 9 1.75 8.63 -2.43
CA ILE A 9 2.33 8.44 -1.09
C ILE A 9 1.21 8.11 -0.08
N PRO A 10 1.24 6.95 0.59
CA PRO A 10 0.28 6.61 1.62
C PRO A 10 0.39 7.58 2.80
N PRO A 11 -0.72 7.98 3.44
CA PRO A 11 -0.67 8.70 4.72
C PRO A 11 -0.03 7.81 5.80
N SER A 12 0.36 8.42 6.92
CA SER A 12 0.81 7.65 8.09
C SER A 12 -0.39 6.95 8.72
N LEU A 13 -0.22 5.69 9.11
CA LEU A 13 -1.24 4.91 9.81
C LEU A 13 -1.72 5.59 11.10
N ASN A 14 -0.83 6.29 11.81
CA ASN A 14 -1.16 7.03 13.03
C ASN A 14 -2.30 8.06 12.82
N ASN A 15 -2.41 8.63 11.62
CA ASN A 15 -3.45 9.61 11.26
C ASN A 15 -4.49 9.03 10.29
N ALA A 16 -4.45 7.73 10.03
CA ALA A 16 -5.38 7.07 9.12
C ALA A 16 -6.78 6.91 9.73
N TYR A 17 -6.88 6.91 11.06
CA TYR A 17 -8.12 6.74 11.79
C TYR A 17 -8.30 7.83 12.85
N VAL A 18 -9.53 8.29 13.02
CA VAL A 18 -9.91 9.31 14.00
C VAL A 18 -11.11 8.81 14.81
N ASN A 19 -11.20 9.26 16.06
CA ASN A 19 -12.37 8.98 16.90
C ASN A 19 -13.41 10.08 16.71
N VAL A 20 -14.64 9.69 16.37
CA VAL A 20 -15.77 10.60 16.21
C VAL A 20 -16.78 10.34 17.33
N PRO A 21 -17.20 11.36 18.09
CA PRO A 21 -18.22 11.21 19.12
C PRO A 21 -19.48 10.53 18.59
N GLY A 22 -19.93 9.48 19.27
CA GLY A 22 -21.13 8.71 18.90
C GLY A 22 -20.96 7.71 17.75
N LEU A 23 -19.83 7.74 17.01
CA LEU A 23 -19.58 6.86 15.86
C LEU A 23 -18.38 5.91 16.06
N GLY A 24 -17.51 6.21 17.03
CA GLY A 24 -16.31 5.43 17.32
C GLY A 24 -15.16 5.74 16.35
N ARG A 25 -14.30 4.75 16.12
CA ARG A 25 -13.08 4.90 15.30
C ARG A 25 -13.42 4.76 13.82
N VAL A 26 -13.21 5.83 13.05
CA VAL A 26 -13.48 5.88 11.61
C VAL A 26 -12.24 6.27 10.82
N ARG A 27 -12.22 5.94 9.52
CA ARG A 27 -11.14 6.38 8.61
C ARG A 27 -11.15 7.91 8.46
N SER A 28 -9.97 8.51 8.51
CA SER A 28 -9.80 9.95 8.32
C SER A 28 -10.11 10.36 6.88
N LYS A 29 -10.45 11.64 6.68
CA LYS A 29 -10.68 12.20 5.34
C LYS A 29 -9.47 12.03 4.44
N ALA A 30 -8.26 12.28 4.97
CA ALA A 30 -7.01 12.11 4.24
C ALA A 30 -6.78 10.65 3.81
N TYR A 31 -7.10 9.70 4.69
CA TYR A 31 -7.00 8.28 4.35
C TYR A 31 -7.96 7.89 3.23
N ASN A 32 -9.21 8.36 3.28
CA ASN A 32 -10.21 8.09 2.24
C ASN A 32 -9.84 8.74 0.89
N GLN A 33 -9.28 9.95 0.90
CA GLN A 33 -8.77 10.61 -0.31
C GLN A 33 -7.64 9.81 -0.94
N TRP A 34 -6.66 9.41 -0.13
CA TRP A 34 -5.55 8.58 -0.61
C TRP A 34 -6.05 7.25 -1.17
N LEU A 35 -6.93 6.53 -0.46
CA LEU A 35 -7.50 5.27 -0.92
C LEU A 35 -8.20 5.42 -2.27
N THR A 36 -8.92 6.53 -2.49
CA THR A 36 -9.62 6.81 -3.74
C THR A 36 -8.63 7.01 -4.88
N GLU A 37 -7.61 7.84 -4.69
CA GLU A 37 -6.57 8.08 -5.70
C GLU A 37 -5.77 6.81 -6.00
N ALA A 38 -5.33 6.11 -4.96
CA ALA A 38 -4.54 4.88 -5.09
C ALA A 38 -5.33 3.78 -5.82
N ALA A 39 -6.63 3.64 -5.52
CA ALA A 39 -7.52 2.73 -6.23
C ALA A 39 -7.62 3.04 -7.72
N TRP A 40 -7.74 4.32 -8.09
CA TRP A 40 -7.78 4.72 -9.49
C TRP A 40 -6.48 4.39 -10.21
N ARG A 41 -5.33 4.74 -9.63
CA ARG A 41 -4.02 4.41 -10.22
C ARG A 41 -3.83 2.90 -10.36
N LEU A 42 -4.24 2.13 -9.37
CA LEU A 42 -4.13 0.66 -9.39
C LEU A 42 -5.02 0.06 -10.48
N LYS A 43 -6.28 0.51 -10.62
CA LYS A 43 -7.19 0.05 -11.68
C LYS A 43 -6.64 0.30 -13.09
N ILE A 44 -6.07 1.48 -13.32
CA ILE A 44 -5.46 1.84 -14.61
C ILE A 44 -4.29 0.89 -14.92
N GLN A 45 -3.40 0.64 -13.96
CA GLN A 45 -2.24 -0.23 -14.14
C GLN A 45 -2.65 -1.71 -14.30
N ARG A 46 -3.69 -2.15 -13.60
CA ARG A 46 -4.19 -3.52 -13.71
C ARG A 46 -4.81 -3.81 -15.08
N ALA A 47 -5.33 -2.79 -15.77
CA ALA A 47 -5.85 -2.95 -17.13
C ALA A 47 -4.77 -3.37 -18.13
N THR A 48 -3.51 -2.99 -17.90
CA THR A 48 -2.37 -3.36 -18.76
C THR A 48 -1.59 -4.56 -18.22
N GLN A 49 -1.75 -4.90 -16.93
CA GLN A 49 -1.04 -5.99 -16.25
C GLN A 49 -2.00 -6.76 -15.33
N PRO A 50 -2.87 -7.64 -15.87
CA PRO A 50 -3.78 -8.41 -15.05
C PRO A 50 -2.97 -9.36 -14.16
N THR A 51 -2.92 -9.05 -12.86
CA THR A 51 -2.15 -9.82 -11.89
C THR A 51 -2.97 -10.05 -10.63
N CYS A 52 -2.97 -11.30 -10.16
CA CYS A 52 -3.48 -11.73 -8.86
C CYS A 52 -2.53 -12.80 -8.35
N PHE A 53 -1.75 -12.48 -7.32
CA PHE A 53 -0.85 -13.42 -6.68
C PHE A 53 -1.62 -14.28 -5.69
N LYS A 54 -1.62 -15.60 -5.92
CA LYS A 54 -2.15 -16.61 -5.01
C LYS A 54 -1.00 -17.24 -4.24
N GLY A 55 -1.16 -17.40 -2.92
CA GLY A 55 -0.12 -17.90 -2.03
C GLY A 55 0.95 -16.85 -1.67
N GLU A 56 2.11 -17.33 -1.27
CA GLU A 56 3.17 -16.53 -0.64
C GLU A 56 3.78 -15.48 -1.56
N VAL A 57 3.97 -14.27 -1.02
CA VAL A 57 4.50 -13.12 -1.76
C VAL A 57 5.55 -12.36 -0.96
N VAL A 58 6.39 -11.63 -1.69
CA VAL A 58 7.31 -10.62 -1.15
C VAL A 58 6.90 -9.25 -1.68
N VAL A 59 6.97 -8.24 -0.82
CA VAL A 59 6.62 -6.85 -1.15
C VAL A 59 7.83 -5.93 -0.95
N ASP A 60 8.22 -5.25 -2.03
CA ASP A 60 9.26 -4.24 -2.06
C ASP A 60 8.63 -2.85 -2.21
N LEU A 61 8.58 -2.09 -1.12
CA LEU A 61 8.01 -0.75 -1.05
C LEU A 61 9.11 0.32 -1.08
N THR A 62 9.10 1.14 -2.12
CA THR A 62 9.81 2.44 -2.11
C THR A 62 8.79 3.54 -1.89
N VAL A 63 9.02 4.43 -0.93
CA VAL A 63 8.12 5.56 -0.65
C VAL A 63 8.82 6.87 -0.97
N GLU A 64 8.17 7.71 -1.76
CA GLU A 64 8.65 9.07 -2.00
C GLU A 64 8.77 9.84 -0.69
N ARG A 65 9.94 10.42 -0.44
CA ARG A 65 10.21 11.18 0.78
C ARG A 65 10.04 12.68 0.55
N LYS A 66 8.84 13.20 0.84
CA LYS A 66 8.54 14.64 0.73
C LYS A 66 9.42 15.55 1.60
N ARG A 67 9.77 15.11 2.81
CA ARG A 67 10.60 15.87 3.75
C ARG A 67 11.45 14.92 4.59
N LYS A 68 12.76 15.20 4.71
CA LYS A 68 13.65 14.47 5.62
C LYS A 68 13.20 14.65 7.07
N GLY A 69 13.22 13.56 7.84
CA GLY A 69 12.84 13.53 9.25
C GLY A 69 11.33 13.56 9.55
N VAL A 70 10.45 13.53 8.55
CA VAL A 70 8.99 13.54 8.78
C VAL A 70 8.37 12.18 8.47
N GLY A 71 7.83 11.56 9.52
CA GLY A 71 7.05 10.33 9.48
C GLY A 71 7.90 9.08 9.34
N ASP A 72 7.37 8.00 9.90
CA ASP A 72 8.04 6.70 9.90
C ASP A 72 7.68 5.90 8.65
N ILE A 73 8.56 4.98 8.27
CA ILE A 73 8.43 4.22 7.02
C ILE A 73 7.52 3.00 7.17
N ASP A 74 7.56 2.37 8.34
CA ASP A 74 6.68 1.27 8.76
C ASP A 74 5.20 1.69 8.71
N ASN A 75 4.92 2.93 9.10
CA ASN A 75 3.60 3.58 8.99
C ASN A 75 3.03 3.63 7.55
N ARG A 76 3.87 3.39 6.53
CA ARG A 76 3.49 3.36 5.11
C ARG A 76 3.21 1.96 4.61
N ILE A 77 3.70 0.93 5.30
CA ILE A 77 3.58 -0.47 4.89
C ILE A 77 2.13 -0.92 4.96
N LYS A 78 1.48 -0.79 6.12
CA LYS A 78 0.14 -1.33 6.33
C LYS A 78 -0.92 -0.76 5.37
N PRO A 79 -0.98 0.56 5.11
CA PRO A 79 -1.90 1.10 4.11
C PRO A 79 -1.72 0.50 2.72
N VAL A 80 -0.47 0.24 2.31
CA VAL A 80 -0.18 -0.37 1.01
C VAL A 80 -0.65 -1.82 0.97
N LEU A 81 -0.34 -2.63 1.98
CA LEU A 81 -0.80 -4.03 2.03
C LEU A 81 -2.34 -4.11 2.01
N ASP A 82 -3.03 -3.28 2.81
CA ASP A 82 -4.49 -3.21 2.82
C ASP A 82 -5.07 -2.89 1.45
N LEU A 83 -4.43 -1.97 0.70
CA LEU A 83 -4.82 -1.63 -0.66
C LEU A 83 -4.62 -2.81 -1.62
N LEU A 84 -3.47 -3.49 -1.56
CA LEU A 84 -3.15 -4.62 -2.44
C LEU A 84 -4.16 -5.75 -2.25
N THR A 85 -4.49 -6.11 -1.00
CA THR A 85 -5.49 -7.12 -0.66
C THR A 85 -6.89 -6.70 -1.12
N LYS A 86 -7.30 -5.47 -0.78
CA LYS A 86 -8.63 -4.95 -1.12
C LYS A 86 -8.92 -4.94 -2.63
N TYR A 87 -7.90 -4.69 -3.45
CA TYR A 87 -8.04 -4.67 -4.90
C TYR A 87 -7.60 -5.98 -5.58
N GLY A 88 -7.31 -7.02 -4.80
CA GLY A 88 -7.00 -8.37 -5.29
C GLY A 88 -5.71 -8.46 -6.09
N ILE A 89 -4.71 -7.63 -5.77
CA ILE A 89 -3.35 -7.82 -6.28
C ILE A 89 -2.72 -9.01 -5.58
N ILE A 90 -2.89 -9.09 -4.27
CA ILE A 90 -2.58 -10.27 -3.45
C ILE A 90 -3.89 -10.80 -2.87
N GLU A 91 -3.96 -12.10 -2.65
CA GLU A 91 -5.16 -12.77 -2.11
C GLU A 91 -5.43 -12.39 -0.66
N ASP A 92 -4.38 -12.40 0.17
CA ASP A 92 -4.44 -12.14 1.61
C ASP A 92 -3.10 -11.52 2.05
N ASP A 93 -3.13 -10.54 2.97
CA ASP A 93 -1.90 -9.93 3.48
C ASP A 93 -1.13 -10.85 4.44
N SER A 94 -1.78 -11.88 5.00
CA SER A 94 -1.12 -12.94 5.77
C SER A 94 -0.18 -13.82 4.94
N HIS A 95 -0.31 -13.82 3.61
CA HIS A 95 0.61 -14.53 2.72
C HIS A 95 1.93 -13.77 2.46
N VAL A 96 2.05 -12.52 2.92
CA VAL A 96 3.25 -11.72 2.74
C VAL A 96 4.35 -12.23 3.66
N GLN A 97 5.36 -12.88 3.09
CA GLN A 97 6.48 -13.48 3.83
C GLN A 97 7.55 -12.44 4.19
N GLN A 98 7.69 -11.41 3.36
CA GLN A 98 8.68 -10.37 3.54
C GLN A 98 8.16 -9.03 3.03
N VAL A 99 8.43 -7.98 3.80
CA VAL A 99 8.28 -6.59 3.36
C VAL A 99 9.60 -5.87 3.50
N THR A 100 10.13 -5.36 2.39
CA THR A 100 11.22 -4.40 2.39
C THR A 100 10.66 -3.01 2.18
N ALA A 101 10.98 -2.06 3.05
CA ALA A 101 10.55 -0.67 2.90
C ALA A 101 11.75 0.28 2.92
N ARG A 102 11.81 1.20 1.94
CA ARG A 102 12.87 2.22 1.83
C ARG A 102 12.32 3.56 1.34
N TRP A 103 12.95 4.65 1.78
CA TRP A 103 12.69 5.97 1.23
C TRP A 103 13.34 6.11 -0.15
N GLY A 104 12.68 6.81 -1.07
CA GLY A 104 13.21 7.09 -2.40
C GLY A 104 12.56 8.31 -3.04
N GLU A 105 12.72 8.43 -4.35
CA GLU A 105 12.22 9.56 -5.14
C GLU A 105 10.77 9.40 -5.59
N THR A 106 10.31 8.16 -5.76
CA THR A 106 8.95 7.85 -6.24
C THR A 106 8.36 6.72 -5.42
N THR A 107 7.05 6.79 -5.17
CA THR A 107 6.33 5.73 -4.47
C THR A 107 6.04 4.58 -5.44
N THR A 108 6.76 3.47 -5.25
CA THR A 108 6.61 2.25 -6.04
C THR A 108 6.43 1.04 -5.13
N VAL A 109 5.58 0.12 -5.57
CA VAL A 109 5.32 -1.14 -4.89
C VAL A 109 5.58 -2.26 -5.87
N ARG A 110 6.62 -3.04 -5.61
CA ARG A 110 6.90 -4.26 -6.35
C ARG A 110 6.37 -5.45 -5.56
N VAL A 111 5.58 -6.29 -6.21
CA VAL A 111 5.06 -7.53 -5.63
C VAL A 111 5.55 -8.68 -6.48
N SER A 112 6.12 -9.69 -5.85
CA SER A 112 6.56 -10.93 -6.49
C SER A 112 6.08 -12.14 -5.69
N ALA A 113 5.91 -13.26 -6.38
CA ALA A 113 5.76 -14.54 -5.69
C ALA A 113 7.01 -14.82 -4.84
N ALA A 114 6.85 -15.39 -3.65
CA ALA A 114 7.98 -15.85 -2.86
C ALA A 114 8.68 -17.02 -3.58
N GLU A 115 10.01 -16.99 -3.63
CA GLU A 115 10.79 -18.14 -4.06
C GLU A 115 10.80 -19.14 -2.89
N ARG A 116 10.42 -20.39 -3.17
CA ARG A 116 10.40 -21.48 -2.17
C ARG A 116 11.82 -21.91 -1.79
#